data_AF-A0A330HQL1-F1
#
_entry.id   AF-A0A330HQL1-F1
#
_cell.length_a   1.000
_cell.length_b   1.000
_cell.length_c   1.000
_cell.angle_alpha   90.00
_cell.angle_beta   90.00
_cell.angle_gamma   90.00
#
_symmetry.space_group_name_H-M   'P 1'
#
loop_
_entity.id
_entity.type
_entity.pdbx_description
1 polymer ?
#
loop_
_entity_poly.entity_id
_entity_poly.type
_entity_poly.pdbx_seq_one_letter_code
_entity_poly.pdbx_strand_id
1 'polypeptide(L)' 'MTVIRLVLKELVGMFVDDGSLALLALGLIALITAAVKLIALPPLIGGLLLLVGCLAILLDSARRAARGKAR' A
#
# COMPACT_ATOMS: atom_id res chain seq x y z
N MET A 1 10.01 -22.50 15.83
CA MET A 1 10.23 -21.43 16.81
C MET A 1 11.51 -20.70 16.46
N THR A 2 11.39 -19.64 15.68
CA THR A 2 12.42 -18.61 15.55
C THR A 2 11.66 -17.34 15.79
N VAL A 3 12.07 -16.54 16.78
CA VAL A 3 11.43 -15.27 17.15
C VAL A 3 11.13 -14.41 15.91
N ILE A 4 12.02 -14.50 14.91
CA ILE A 4 11.88 -13.93 13.56
C ILE A 4 10.53 -14.27 12.90
N ARG A 5 10.08 -15.52 12.94
CA ARG A 5 8.82 -15.96 12.31
C ARG A 5 7.59 -15.40 13.03
N LEU A 6 7.68 -15.17 14.33
CA LEU A 6 6.63 -14.57 15.13
C LEU A 6 6.54 -13.06 14.88
N VAL A 7 7.68 -12.37 14.88
CA VAL A 7 7.76 -10.94 14.56
C VAL A 7 7.25 -10.68 13.14
N LEU A 8 7.64 -11.50 12.16
CA LEU A 8 7.12 -11.39 10.79
C LEU A 8 5.60 -11.61 10.73
N LYS A 9 5.06 -12.54 11.52
CA LYS A 9 3.62 -12.82 11.53
C LYS A 9 2.83 -11.67 12.17
N GLU A 10 3.33 -11.08 13.26
CA GLU A 10 2.72 -9.89 13.88
C GLU A 10 2.85 -8.65 12.99
N LEU A 11 4.00 -8.47 12.33
CA LEU A 11 4.18 -7.36 11.39
C LEU A 11 3.23 -7.48 10.20
N VAL A 12 3.09 -8.68 9.62
CA VAL A 12 2.12 -8.96 8.56
C VAL A 12 0.68 -8.82 9.09
N GLY A 13 0.43 -9.27 10.33
CA GLY A 13 -0.84 -9.12 11.01
C GLY A 13 -1.26 -7.66 11.11
N MET A 14 -0.40 -6.79 11.62
CA MET A 14 -0.64 -5.36 11.75
C MET A 14 -0.89 -4.67 10.39
N PHE A 15 -0.16 -5.07 9.34
CA PHE A 15 -0.37 -4.57 7.97
C PHE A 15 -1.71 -5.03 7.36
N VAL A 16 -2.19 -6.21 7.74
CA VAL A 16 -3.47 -6.78 7.30
C VAL A 16 -4.63 -6.19 8.11
N ASP A 17 -4.44 -5.99 9.41
CA ASP A 17 -5.44 -5.43 10.35
C ASP A 17 -5.63 -3.91 10.18
N ASP A 18 -4.60 -3.19 9.69
CA ASP A 18 -4.73 -1.81 9.17
C ASP A 18 -5.57 -1.71 7.87
N GLY A 19 -6.25 -2.79 7.49
CA GLY A 19 -7.38 -2.76 6.55
C GLY A 19 -6.97 -2.62 5.10
N SER A 20 -6.00 -3.42 4.63
CA SER A 20 -5.55 -3.47 3.22
C SER A 20 -4.81 -2.22 2.71
N LEU A 21 -4.63 -1.17 3.52
CA LEU A 21 -4.02 0.08 3.06
C LEU A 21 -2.53 -0.07 2.70
N ALA A 22 -1.75 -0.68 3.59
CA ALA A 22 -0.32 -0.80 3.41
C ALA A 22 0.06 -1.84 2.33
N LEU A 23 -0.73 -2.92 2.21
CA LEU A 23 -0.60 -3.89 1.13
C LEU A 23 -0.92 -3.27 -0.24
N LEU A 24 -1.98 -2.46 -0.34
CA LEU A 24 -2.32 -1.73 -1.57
C LEU A 24 -1.23 -0.73 -1.95
N ALA A 25 -0.66 0.01 -0.98
CA ALA A 25 0.42 0.94 -1.22
C ALA A 25 1.70 0.24 -1.70
N LEU A 26 2.08 -0.88 -1.06
CA LEU A 26 3.21 -1.70 -1.51
C LEU A 26 3.02 -2.24 -2.93
N GLY A 27 1.81 -2.74 -3.25
CA GLY A 27 1.48 -3.21 -4.60
C GLY A 27 1.56 -2.10 -5.64
N LEU A 28 1.03 -0.91 -5.32
CA LEU A 28 1.10 0.26 -6.18
C LEU A 28 2.57 0.69 -6.43
N ILE A 29 3.39 0.71 -5.38
CA ILE A 29 4.82 1.04 -5.47
C ILE A 29 5.54 0.04 -6.38
N ALA A 30 5.32 -1.26 -6.18
CA ALA A 30 5.92 -2.30 -7.00
C ALA A 30 5.51 -2.17 -8.48
N LEU A 31 4.22 -1.91 -8.75
CA LEU A 31 3.69 -1.78 -10.10
C LEU A 31 4.25 -0.54 -10.82
N ILE A 32 4.29 0.62 -10.15
CA ILE A 32 4.84 1.83 -10.77
C ILE A 32 6.35 1.75 -10.93
N THR A 33 7.05 1.14 -9.98
CA THR A 33 8.50 0.89 -10.11
C THR A 33 8.79 -0.01 -11.30
N ALA A 34 8.01 -1.08 -11.47
CA ALA A 34 8.09 -1.95 -12.63
C ALA A 34 7.80 -1.18 -13.93
N ALA A 35 6.77 -0.34 -13.97
CA ALA A 35 6.44 0.47 -15.14
C ALA A 35 7.57 1.46 -15.51
N VAL A 36 8.17 2.14 -14.54
CA VAL A 36 9.29 3.08 -14.77
C VAL A 36 10.54 2.33 -15.23
N LYS A 37 10.84 1.17 -14.65
CA LYS A 37 12.07 0.41 -14.95
C LYS A 37 12.00 -0.45 -16.20
N LEU A 38 10.85 -1.05 -16.51
CA LEU A 38 10.66 -1.96 -17.65
C LEU A 38 10.18 -1.24 -18.90
N ILE A 39 9.38 -0.19 -18.76
CA ILE A 39 8.73 0.53 -19.88
C ILE A 39 9.41 1.89 -20.14
N ALA A 40 10.52 2.18 -19.44
CA ALA A 40 11.26 3.46 -19.51
C ALA A 40 10.36 4.69 -19.35
N LEU A 41 9.31 4.58 -18.54
CA LEU A 41 8.37 5.66 -18.30
C LEU A 41 9.11 6.84 -17.65
N PRO A 42 8.85 8.10 -18.06
CA PRO A 42 9.51 9.27 -17.47
C PRO A 42 9.39 9.25 -15.93
N PRO A 43 10.50 9.37 -15.18
CA PRO A 43 10.49 9.23 -13.71
C PRO A 43 9.55 10.21 -13.01
N LEU A 44 9.37 11.41 -13.58
CA LEU A 44 8.43 12.43 -13.11
C LEU A 44 6.98 11.96 -13.15
N ILE A 45 6.58 11.25 -14.21
CA ILE A 45 5.22 10.70 -14.37
C ILE A 45 5.02 9.55 -13.38
N GLY A 46 6.03 8.70 -13.18
CA GLY A 46 6.02 7.66 -12.16
C GLY A 46 5.86 8.23 -10.73
N GLY A 47 6.60 9.28 -10.41
CA GLY A 47 6.47 9.98 -9.12
C GLY A 47 5.08 10.58 -8.91
N LEU A 48 4.49 11.20 -9.95
CA LEU A 48 3.13 11.75 -9.87
C LEU A 48 2.08 10.65 -9.70
N LEU A 49 2.20 9.54 -10.43
CA LEU A 49 1.34 8.36 -10.28
C LEU A 49 1.41 7.78 -8.88
N LEU A 50 2.62 7.72 -8.28
CA LEU A 50 2.80 7.25 -6.91
C LEU A 50 2.12 8.18 -5.92
N LEU A 51 2.33 9.49 -6.06
CA LEU A 51 1.72 10.50 -5.18
C LEU A 51 0.19 10.40 -5.22
N VAL A 52 -0.39 10.42 -6.42
CA VAL A 52 -1.84 10.38 -6.62
C VAL A 52 -2.42 9.03 -6.18
N GLY A 53 -1.75 7.93 -6.51
CA GLY A 53 -2.20 6.60 -6.12
C GLY A 53 -2.13 6.37 -4.61
N CYS A 54 -1.08 6.83 -3.92
CA CYS A 54 -1.03 6.80 -2.46
C CYS A 54 -2.15 7.62 -1.82
N LEU A 55 -2.41 8.83 -2.32
CA LEU A 55 -3.53 9.67 -1.86
C LEU A 55 -4.89 8.99 -2.06
N ALA A 56 -5.10 8.35 -3.21
CA ALA A 56 -6.33 7.63 -3.50
C ALA A 56 -6.55 6.45 -2.53
N ILE A 57 -5.49 5.66 -2.27
CA ILE A 57 -5.54 4.54 -1.32
C ILE A 57 -5.84 5.06 0.10
N LEU A 58 -5.18 6.13 0.54
CA LEU A 58 -5.43 6.79 1.82
C LEU A 58 -6.89 7.24 1.96
N LEU A 59 -7.43 7.91 0.94
CA LEU A 59 -8.81 8.38 0.94
C LEU A 59 -9.81 7.21 0.97
N ASP A 60 -9.54 6.15 0.20
CA ASP A 60 -10.41 4.98 0.16
C ASP A 60 -10.45 4.26 1.51
N SER A 61 -9.30 4.07 2.15
CA SER A 61 -9.25 3.48 3.49
C SER A 61 -9.84 4.38 4.56
N ALA A 62 -9.62 5.70 4.50
CA ALA A 62 -10.27 6.65 5.41
C ALA A 62 -11.80 6.60 5.27
N ARG A 63 -12.31 6.49 4.05
CA ARG A 63 -13.75 6.31 3.76
C ARG A 63 -14.26 4.97 4.25
N ARG A 64 -13.51 3.87 4.06
CA ARG A 64 -13.86 2.55 4.57
C ARG A 64 -13.91 2.53 6.09
N ALA A 65 -12.92 3.12 6.77
CA ALA A 65 -12.88 3.25 8.22
C ALA A 65 -14.06 4.08 8.76
N ALA A 66 -14.38 5.20 8.10
CA ALA A 66 -15.53 6.02 8.44
C ALA A 66 -16.88 5.27 8.28
N ARG A 67 -17.00 4.41 7.25
CA ARG A 67 -18.21 3.59 7.01
C ARG A 67 -18.28 2.37 7.93
N GLY A 68 -17.15 1.75 8.26
CA GLY A 68 -17.07 0.58 9.13
C GLY A 68 -17.41 0.88 10.59
N LYS A 69 -17.25 2.14 11.03
CA LYS A 69 -17.60 2.58 12.39
C LYS A 69 -19.06 3.03 12.56
N ALA A 70 -19.84 3.03 11.48
CA ALA A 70 -21.27 3.39 11.49
C ALA A 70 -22.20 2.17 11.69
N ARG A 71 -21.67 1.00 12.12
CA ARG A 71 -22.45 -0.19 12.45
C ARG A 71 -22.22 -0.61 13.89
#